data_AF-R6ZZL4-F1
#
_entry.id   AF-R6ZZL4-F1
#
_cell.length_a   1.000
_cell.length_b   1.000
_cell.length_c   1.000
_cell.angle_alpha   90.00
_cell.angle_beta   90.00
_cell.angle_gamma   90.00
#
_symmetry.space_group_name_H-M   'P 1'
#
loop_
_entity.id
_entity.type
_entity.pdbx_description
1 polymer ?
#
loop_
_entity_poly.entity_id
_entity_poly.type
_entity_poly.pdbx_seq_one_letter_code
_entity_poly.pdbx_strand_id
1 'polypeptide(L)'
;MEYDAWSDLRKVFDAAAEKTGSAIAYSRLRLERAKCLNRLNGLYEELGRASYFALVRSREPDTAPLVEQITRKRRELEELCAGLGEGSTVTCPFCAGQNRSDSTYCADCGAPLT
;
A
#
# COMPACT_ATOMS: atom_id res chain seq x y z
N MET A 1 -18.79 -5.21 49.65
CA MET A 1 -19.34 -4.53 48.46
C MET A 1 -18.24 -3.67 47.80
N GLU A 2 -17.02 -4.21 47.65
CA GLU A 2 -15.83 -3.49 47.12
C GLU A 2 -15.24 -4.16 45.86
N TYR A 3 -15.73 -5.36 45.50
CA TYR A 3 -15.17 -6.17 44.41
C TYR A 3 -15.62 -5.69 43.01
N ASP A 4 -16.82 -5.12 42.88
CA ASP A 4 -17.35 -4.65 41.58
C ASP A 4 -16.67 -3.37 41.09
N ALA A 5 -16.42 -2.41 41.99
CA ALA A 5 -15.84 -1.10 41.64
C ALA A 5 -14.42 -1.22 41.06
N TRP A 6 -13.60 -2.13 41.60
CA TRP A 6 -12.26 -2.41 41.07
C TRP A 6 -12.30 -3.11 39.71
N SER A 7 -13.30 -3.96 39.48
CA SER A 7 -13.46 -4.68 38.21
C SER A 7 -13.88 -3.76 37.07
N ASP A 8 -14.75 -2.80 37.34
CA ASP A 8 -15.24 -1.84 36.34
C ASP A 8 -14.18 -0.79 36.01
N LEU A 9 -13.41 -0.33 37.00
CA LEU A 9 -12.23 0.51 36.78
C LEU A 9 -11.24 -0.16 35.82
N ARG A 10 -10.94 -1.45 36.04
CA ARG A 10 -10.01 -2.19 35.17
C ARG A 10 -10.53 -2.32 33.73
N LYS A 11 -11.81 -2.61 33.53
CA LYS A 11 -12.42 -2.66 32.19
C LYS A 11 -12.31 -1.34 31.43
N VAL A 12 -12.52 -0.21 32.12
CA VAL A 12 -12.41 1.12 31.51
C VAL A 12 -10.95 1.43 31.13
N PHE A 13 -10.00 1.09 32.00
CA PHE A 13 -8.56 1.21 31.70
C PHE A 13 -8.12 0.33 30.54
N ASP A 14 -8.53 -0.94 30.52
CA ASP A 14 -8.21 -1.90 29.46
C ASP A 14 -8.79 -1.42 28.11
N ALA A 15 -10.04 -0.96 28.09
CA ALA A 15 -10.67 -0.40 26.89
C ALA A 15 -9.98 0.88 26.39
N ALA A 16 -9.54 1.76 27.31
CA ALA A 16 -8.77 2.96 26.94
C ALA A 16 -7.37 2.61 26.41
N ALA A 17 -6.71 1.61 27.01
CA ALA A 17 -5.41 1.11 26.57
C ALA A 17 -5.50 0.44 25.19
N GLU A 18 -6.54 -0.37 24.96
CA GLU A 18 -6.81 -1.02 23.67
C GLU A 18 -7.14 -0.01 22.56
N LYS A 19 -7.98 0.98 22.87
CA LYS A 19 -8.32 2.07 21.92
C LYS A 19 -7.10 2.95 21.59
N THR A 20 -6.22 3.19 22.57
CA THR A 20 -4.98 3.92 22.34
C THR A 20 -3.99 3.09 21.53
N GLY A 21 -3.84 1.80 21.85
CA GLY A 21 -2.97 0.88 21.14
C GLY A 21 -3.38 0.69 19.67
N SER A 22 -4.68 0.53 19.42
CA SER A 22 -5.24 0.44 18.06
C SER A 22 -5.08 1.75 17.27
N ALA A 23 -5.27 2.91 17.89
CA ALA A 23 -5.04 4.21 17.24
C ALA A 23 -3.56 4.43 16.87
N ILE A 24 -2.63 4.01 17.73
CA ILE A 24 -1.19 4.06 17.45
C ILE A 24 -0.83 3.09 16.31
N ALA A 25 -1.35 1.87 16.34
CA ALA A 25 -1.13 0.87 15.29
C ALA A 25 -1.65 1.37 13.93
N TYR A 26 -2.86 1.93 13.89
CA TYR A 26 -3.45 2.53 12.69
C TYR A 26 -2.61 3.70 12.15
N SER A 27 -2.18 4.61 13.04
CA SER A 27 -1.33 5.75 12.66
C SER A 27 0.01 5.30 12.08
N ARG A 28 0.60 4.24 12.65
CA ARG A 28 1.84 3.63 12.13
C ARG A 28 1.64 3.00 10.76
N LEU A 29 0.56 2.23 10.56
CA LEU A 29 0.25 1.64 9.25
C LEU A 29 0.06 2.71 8.17
N ARG A 30 -0.58 3.85 8.48
CA ARG A 30 -0.69 4.97 7.54
C ARG A 30 0.64 5.60 7.18
N LEU A 31 1.55 5.76 8.15
CA LEU A 31 2.90 6.28 7.90
C LEU A 31 3.71 5.31 7.03
N GLU A 32 3.66 4.01 7.33
CA GLU A 32 4.35 3.00 6.50
C GLU A 32 3.77 2.94 5.08
N ARG A 33 2.45 3.05 4.92
CA ARG A 33 1.79 3.18 3.61
C ARG A 33 2.32 4.39 2.84
N ALA A 34 2.39 5.56 3.48
CA ALA A 34 2.89 6.78 2.85
C ALA A 34 4.35 6.65 2.42
N LYS A 35 5.21 6.05 3.25
CA LYS A 35 6.61 5.75 2.89
C LYS A 35 6.70 4.78 1.70
N CYS A 36 5.87 3.73 1.70
CA CYS A 36 5.84 2.74 0.64
C CYS A 36 5.43 3.37 -0.70
N LEU A 37 4.38 4.21 -0.71
CA LEU A 37 3.97 4.98 -1.88
C LEU A 37 5.08 5.89 -2.41
N ASN A 38 5.74 6.65 -1.53
CA ASN A 38 6.85 7.52 -1.94
C ASN A 38 8.01 6.71 -2.55
N ARG A 39 8.35 5.55 -1.96
CA ARG A 39 9.39 4.68 -2.53
C ARG A 39 8.98 4.10 -3.88
N LEU A 40 7.72 3.71 -4.03
CA LEU A 40 7.18 3.19 -5.29
C LEU A 40 7.24 4.25 -6.41
N ASN A 41 6.88 5.50 -6.10
CA ASN A 41 7.03 6.62 -7.04
C ASN A 41 8.50 6.80 -7.46
N GLY A 42 9.44 6.79 -6.51
CA GLY A 42 10.87 6.88 -6.81
C GLY A 42 11.37 5.75 -7.72
N LEU A 43 10.91 4.51 -7.51
CA LEU A 43 11.26 3.37 -8.37
C LEU A 43 10.70 3.54 -9.79
N TYR A 44 9.48 4.06 -9.94
CA TYR A 44 8.92 4.37 -11.26
C TYR A 44 9.69 5.47 -11.98
N GLU A 45 10.14 6.51 -11.27
CA GLU A 45 11.01 7.53 -11.83
C GLU A 45 12.37 6.97 -12.26
N GLU A 46 12.98 6.10 -11.45
CA GLU A 46 14.22 5.40 -11.79
C GLU A 46 14.05 4.54 -13.05
N LEU A 47 12.94 3.79 -13.15
CA LEU A 47 12.58 3.01 -14.33
C LEU A 47 12.44 3.89 -15.57
N GLY A 48 11.66 4.97 -15.49
CA GLY A 48 11.45 5.91 -16.59
C GLY A 48 12.76 6.55 -17.05
N ARG A 49 13.63 6.95 -16.12
CA ARG A 49 14.97 7.49 -16.45
C ARG A 49 15.83 6.46 -17.17
N ALA A 50 15.88 5.21 -16.68
CA ALA A 50 16.65 4.14 -17.30
C ALA A 50 16.19 3.87 -18.73
N SER A 51 14.88 3.72 -18.93
CA SER A 51 14.27 3.51 -20.25
C SER A 51 14.54 4.69 -21.19
N TYR A 52 14.35 5.94 -20.72
CA TYR A 52 14.59 7.12 -21.53
C TYR A 52 16.05 7.21 -22.02
N PHE A 53 17.03 7.03 -21.12
CA PHE A 53 18.44 7.11 -21.51
C PHE A 53 18.85 5.98 -22.45
N ALA A 54 18.29 4.79 -22.28
CA ALA A 54 18.55 3.68 -23.19
C ALA A 54 18.03 3.98 -24.60
N LEU A 55 16.80 4.50 -24.71
CA LEU A 55 16.21 4.93 -25.99
C LEU A 55 17.06 5.99 -26.69
N VAL A 56 17.45 7.06 -25.97
CA VAL A 56 18.31 8.12 -26.53
C VAL A 56 19.66 7.58 -27.00
N ARG A 57 20.19 6.55 -26.34
CA ARG A 57 21.47 5.93 -26.68
C ARG A 57 21.34 4.75 -27.64
N SER A 58 20.13 4.47 -28.15
CA SER A 58 19.84 3.28 -28.97
C SER A 58 20.36 1.99 -28.33
N ARG A 59 20.14 1.85 -27.03
CA ARG A 59 20.46 0.67 -26.22
C ARG A 59 19.18 0.11 -25.61
N GLU A 60 19.25 -1.15 -25.23
CA GLU A 60 18.20 -1.77 -24.44
C GLU A 60 18.36 -1.41 -22.95
N PRO A 61 17.30 -0.95 -22.27
CA PRO A 61 17.39 -0.65 -20.86
C PRO A 61 17.38 -1.94 -20.03
N ASP A 62 18.32 -2.07 -19.10
CA ASP A 62 18.25 -3.11 -18.08
C ASP A 62 17.26 -2.70 -16.99
N THR A 63 16.00 -3.06 -17.19
CA THR A 63 14.89 -2.71 -16.28
C THR A 63 14.48 -3.85 -15.35
N ALA A 64 14.97 -5.06 -15.58
CA ALA A 64 14.60 -6.24 -14.80
C ALA A 64 14.70 -6.04 -13.26
N PRO A 65 15.81 -5.50 -12.71
CA PRO A 65 15.90 -5.31 -11.26
C PRO A 65 14.95 -4.24 -10.72
N LEU A 66 14.61 -3.22 -11.53
CA LEU A 66 13.66 -2.18 -11.13
C LEU A 66 12.23 -2.73 -11.14
N VAL A 67 11.88 -3.52 -12.15
CA VAL A 67 10.58 -4.19 -12.24
C VAL A 67 10.38 -5.15 -11.06
N GLU A 68 11.40 -5.92 -10.67
CA GLU A 68 11.30 -6.80 -9.50
C GLU A 68 11.06 -6.01 -8.21
N GLN A 69 11.80 -4.92 -8.00
CA GLN A 69 11.63 -4.05 -6.83
C GLN A 69 10.24 -3.39 -6.79
N ILE A 70 9.74 -2.90 -7.92
CA ILE A 70 8.40 -2.33 -8.06
C ILE A 70 7.34 -3.38 -7.71
N THR A 71 7.49 -4.59 -8.25
CA THR A 71 6.55 -5.71 -8.00
C THR A 71 6.50 -6.05 -6.52
N ARG A 72 7.67 -6.14 -5.86
CA ARG A 72 7.77 -6.39 -4.42
C ARG A 72 7.12 -5.27 -3.60
N LYS A 73 7.41 -4.01 -3.93
CA LYS A 73 6.83 -2.86 -3.22
C LYS A 73 5.33 -2.71 -3.41
N ARG A 74 4.79 -3.09 -4.57
CA ARG A 74 3.34 -3.16 -4.79
C ARG A 74 2.66 -4.15 -3.84
N ARG A 75 3.22 -5.35 -3.67
CA ARG A 75 2.69 -6.34 -2.72
C ARG A 75 2.69 -5.82 -1.28
N GLU A 76 3.80 -5.20 -0.85
CA GLU A 76 3.89 -4.58 0.48
C GLU A 76 2.85 -3.46 0.67
N LEU A 77 2.60 -2.66 -0.37
CA LEU A 77 1.55 -1.63 -0.34
C LEU A 77 0.15 -2.25 -0.23
N GLU A 78 -0.12 -3.36 -0.93
CA GLU A 78 -1.39 -4.09 -0.84
C GLU A 78 -1.62 -4.63 0.57
N GLU A 79 -0.62 -5.24 1.19
CA GLU A 79 -0.69 -5.72 2.58
C GLU A 79 -0.98 -4.58 3.57
N LEU A 80 -0.31 -3.43 3.41
CA LEU A 80 -0.56 -2.25 4.24
C LEU A 80 -1.97 -1.67 4.04
N CYS A 81 -2.48 -1.66 2.81
CA CYS A 81 -3.84 -1.20 2.51
C CYS A 81 -4.89 -2.16 3.09
N ALA A 82 -4.67 -3.47 2.99
CA ALA A 82 -5.53 -4.49 3.60
C ALA A 82 -5.57 -4.33 5.13
N GLY A 83 -4.42 -4.09 5.77
CA GLY A 83 -4.34 -3.83 7.21
C GLY A 83 -5.03 -2.53 7.66
N LEU A 84 -5.24 -1.58 6.75
CA LEU A 84 -5.99 -0.33 7.01
C LEU A 84 -7.50 -0.46 6.69
N GLY A 85 -7.96 -1.59 6.15
CA GLY A 85 -9.32 -1.75 5.65
C GLY A 85 -9.62 -0.95 4.36
N GLU A 86 -8.58 -0.42 3.71
CA GLU A 86 -8.67 0.35 2.46
C GLU A 86 -8.63 -0.64 1.27
N GLY A 87 -9.75 -1.30 0.99
CA GLY A 87 -9.77 -2.51 0.16
C GLY A 87 -10.93 -2.66 -0.83
N SER A 88 -11.60 -1.60 -1.27
CA SER A 88 -12.50 -1.74 -2.43
C SER A 88 -11.67 -2.05 -3.67
N THR A 89 -12.01 -3.13 -4.36
CA THR A 89 -11.38 -3.54 -5.63
C THR A 89 -12.28 -3.19 -6.81
N VAL A 90 -11.66 -2.91 -7.95
CA VAL A 90 -12.31 -2.76 -9.24
C VAL A 90 -11.72 -3.80 -10.18
N THR A 91 -12.57 -4.45 -10.97
CA THR A 91 -12.13 -5.43 -11.97
C THR A 91 -11.87 -4.69 -13.27
N CYS A 92 -10.71 -4.91 -13.89
CA CYS A 92 -10.39 -4.32 -15.17
C CYS A 92 -11.33 -4.86 -16.26
N PRO A 93 -12.02 -4.00 -17.03
CA PRO A 93 -12.93 -4.46 -18.08
C PRO A 93 -12.21 -5.05 -19.30
N PHE A 94 -10.90 -4.83 -19.44
CA PHE A 94 -10.11 -5.26 -20.60
C PHE A 94 -9.41 -6.60 -20.40
N CYS A 95 -8.82 -6.84 -19.21
CA CYS A 95 -8.05 -8.06 -18.94
C CYS A 95 -8.57 -8.88 -17.75
N ALA A 96 -9.66 -8.46 -17.12
CA ALA A 96 -10.22 -9.04 -15.90
C ALA A 96 -9.30 -9.01 -14.65
N GLY A 97 -8.18 -8.27 -14.70
CA GLY A 97 -7.28 -8.08 -13.57
C GLY A 97 -7.94 -7.35 -12.39
N GLN A 98 -7.67 -7.79 -11.15
CA GLN A 98 -8.16 -7.12 -9.95
C GLN A 98 -7.27 -5.93 -9.60
N ASN A 99 -7.88 -4.76 -9.38
CA ASN A 99 -7.18 -3.52 -9.11
C ASN A 99 -7.77 -2.84 -7.87
N ARG A 100 -7.01 -1.94 -7.23
CA ARG A 100 -7.59 -1.11 -6.16
C ARG A 100 -8.57 -0.12 -6.79
N SER A 101 -9.70 0.12 -6.14
CA SER A 101 -10.75 1.05 -6.60
C SER A 101 -10.29 2.49 -6.78
N ASP A 102 -9.19 2.89 -6.15
CA ASP A 102 -8.54 4.20 -6.34
C ASP A 102 -7.55 4.22 -7.51
N SER A 103 -7.42 3.12 -8.26
CA SER A 103 -6.52 3.01 -9.41
C SER A 103 -7.17 3.59 -10.67
N THR A 104 -6.45 4.46 -11.38
CA THR A 104 -6.89 5.01 -12.68
C THR A 104 -6.60 4.06 -13.84
N TYR A 105 -5.54 3.26 -13.74
CA TYR A 105 -5.08 2.32 -14.77
C TYR A 105 -4.88 0.94 -14.18
N CYS A 106 -5.07 -0.08 -15.01
CA CYS A 106 -4.88 -1.48 -14.65
C CYS A 106 -3.40 -1.79 -14.42
N ALA A 107 -3.09 -2.42 -13.28
CA ALA A 107 -1.75 -2.86 -12.94
C ALA A 107 -1.25 -4.02 -13.83
N ASP A 108 -2.15 -4.82 -14.38
CA ASP A 108 -1.80 -5.98 -15.22
C ASP A 108 -1.64 -5.62 -16.70
N CYS A 109 -2.56 -4.82 -17.25
CA CYS A 109 -2.58 -4.54 -18.70
C CYS A 109 -2.39 -3.05 -19.07
N GLY A 110 -2.33 -2.14 -18.10
CA GLY A 110 -2.16 -0.70 -18.35
C GLY A 110 -3.39 0.03 -18.91
N ALA A 111 -4.49 -0.67 -19.19
CA ALA A 111 -5.72 -0.05 -19.69
C ALA A 111 -6.41 0.82 -18.62
N PRO A 112 -7.11 1.91 -18.99
CA PRO A 112 -7.86 2.72 -18.04
C PRO A 112 -8.96 1.90 -17.35
N LEU A 113 -9.22 2.19 -16.07
CA LEU A 113 -10.24 1.51 -15.26
C LEU A 113 -11.59 2.24 -15.24
N THR A 114 -11.71 3.33 -16.01
CA THR A 114 -12.93 4.13 -16.24
C THR A 114 -13.53 3.85 -17.60
#